data_AF-K2FMQ7-F1
#
_entry.id   AF-K2FMQ7-F1
#
_cell.length_a   1.000
_cell.length_b   1.000
_cell.length_c   1.000
_cell.angle_alpha   90.00
_cell.angle_beta   90.00
_cell.angle_gamma   90.00
#
_symmetry.space_group_name_H-M   'P 1'
#
loop_
_entity.id
_entity.type
_entity.pdbx_description
1 polymer ?
#
loop_
_entity_poly.entity_id
_entity_poly.type
_entity_poly.pdbx_seq_one_letter_code
_entity_poly.pdbx_strand_id
1 'polypeptide(L)'
;MALWRSTVIVSAMTMLSRVLGLVRDIVLLNVFGAGKDFDTFVVAFRIPNFFRRLFAEGAFSQAFIPVLTEYKTSRTHIEVQILISRVFGCLATVMTTLTMVAIIAAPLIMYVYAPGFHSDPEKFALATDMFRLTIPYLLFMSLTAFASSILNSYGS
;
A
#
# COMPACT_ATOMS: atom_id res chain seq x y z
N MET A 1 -33.80 -6.04 -4.94
CA MET A 1 -33.57 -5.93 -3.48
C MET A 1 -32.11 -6.12 -3.06
N ALA A 2 -31.29 -6.93 -3.76
CA ALA A 2 -29.90 -7.20 -3.37
C ALA A 2 -28.97 -5.97 -3.45
N LEU A 3 -29.11 -5.11 -4.47
CA LEU A 3 -28.23 -3.94 -4.66
C LEU A 3 -28.30 -2.94 -3.50
N TRP A 4 -29.50 -2.62 -2.98
CA TRP A 4 -29.65 -1.68 -1.87
C TRP A 4 -28.94 -2.15 -0.60
N ARG A 5 -29.04 -3.45 -0.27
CA ARG A 5 -28.34 -4.03 0.88
C ARG A 5 -26.82 -3.94 0.69
N SER A 6 -26.31 -4.31 -0.48
CA SER A 6 -24.87 -4.21 -0.77
C SER A 6 -24.36 -2.78 -0.72
N THR A 7 -25.10 -1.81 -1.29
CA THR A 7 -24.74 -0.39 -1.24
C THR A 7 -24.69 0.15 0.19
N VAL A 8 -25.67 -0.21 1.03
CA VAL A 8 -25.70 0.20 2.45
C VAL A 8 -24.52 -0.39 3.22
N ILE A 9 -24.19 -1.67 3.02
CA ILE A 9 -23.06 -2.33 3.69
C ILE A 9 -21.74 -1.68 3.28
N VAL A 10 -21.50 -1.47 1.98
CA VAL A 10 -20.26 -0.84 1.49
C VAL A 10 -20.14 0.59 2.01
N SER A 11 -21.23 1.35 2.03
CA SER A 11 -21.23 2.72 2.55
C SER A 11 -20.94 2.77 4.05
N ALA A 12 -21.53 1.86 4.84
CA ALA A 12 -21.29 1.76 6.27
C ALA A 12 -19.82 1.36 6.57
N MET A 13 -19.28 0.38 5.84
CA MET A 13 -17.87 -0.02 5.95
C MET A 13 -16.90 1.11 5.55
N THR A 14 -17.26 1.89 4.53
CA THR A 14 -16.47 3.06 4.12
C THR A 14 -16.49 4.14 5.20
N MET A 15 -17.66 4.44 5.78
CA MET A 15 -17.80 5.44 6.85
C MET A 15 -17.03 5.01 8.11
N LEU A 16 -17.16 3.74 8.51
CA LEU A 16 -16.41 3.18 9.64
C LEU A 16 -14.90 3.29 9.43
N SER A 17 -14.41 2.98 8.22
CA SER A 17 -13.00 3.12 7.87
C SER A 17 -12.50 4.56 7.99
N ARG A 18 -13.33 5.54 7.61
CA ARG A 18 -13.00 6.97 7.76
C ARG A 18 -12.95 7.40 9.23
N VAL A 19 -13.90 6.95 10.05
CA VAL A 19 -13.90 7.23 11.49
C VAL A 19 -12.68 6.62 12.17
N LEU A 20 -12.34 5.37 11.85
CA LEU A 20 -11.13 4.72 12.37
C LEU A 20 -9.85 5.44 11.91
N GLY A 21 -9.82 5.94 10.66
CA GLY A 21 -8.73 6.78 10.17
C GLY A 21 -8.58 8.08 10.96
N LEU A 22 -9.69 8.75 11.27
CA LEU A 22 -9.68 9.96 12.10
C LEU A 22 -9.19 9.66 13.52
N VAL A 23 -9.66 8.57 14.13
CA VAL A 23 -9.21 8.14 15.47
C VAL A 23 -7.71 7.86 15.46
N ARG A 24 -7.20 7.17 14.43
CA ARG A 24 -5.75 6.95 14.25
C ARG A 24 -5.00 8.27 14.22
N ASP A 25 -5.47 9.25 13.44
CA ASP A 25 -4.78 10.53 13.30
C ASP A 25 -4.79 11.32 14.62
N ILE A 26 -5.89 11.30 15.37
CA ILE A 26 -5.97 11.88 16.72
C ILE A 26 -4.99 11.18 17.67
N VAL A 27 -4.93 9.84 17.65
CA VAL A 27 -4.00 9.08 18.49
C VAL A 27 -2.55 9.42 18.15
N LEU A 28 -2.20 9.47 16.87
CA LEU A 28 -0.85 9.85 16.44
C LEU A 28 -0.49 11.27 16.90
N LEU A 29 -1.39 12.24 16.76
CA LEU A 29 -1.16 13.60 17.25
C LEU A 29 -0.98 13.67 18.79
N ASN A 30 -1.72 12.86 19.55
CA ASN A 30 -1.58 12.80 21.01
C ASN A 30 -0.30 12.08 21.46
N VAL A 31 0.11 11.02 20.75
CA VAL A 31 1.29 10.22 21.10
C VAL A 31 2.59 10.94 20.72
N PHE A 32 2.66 11.54 19.53
CA PHE A 32 3.83 12.30 19.09
C PHE A 32 3.86 13.73 19.67
N GLY A 33 2.71 14.23 20.16
CA GLY A 33 2.55 15.62 20.60
C GLY A 33 2.71 16.63 19.45
N ALA A 34 2.74 17.93 19.76
CA ALA A 34 3.13 18.99 18.81
C ALA A 34 4.66 18.96 18.53
N GLY A 35 5.22 17.77 18.30
CA GLY A 35 6.65 17.50 18.27
C GLY A 35 7.21 17.37 16.86
N LYS A 36 8.47 17.80 16.71
CA LYS A 36 9.28 17.70 15.48
C LYS A 36 9.36 16.27 14.90
N ASP A 37 9.08 15.25 15.72
CA ASP A 37 9.10 13.84 15.36
C ASP A 37 7.90 13.40 14.50
N PHE A 38 6.73 14.05 14.69
CA PHE A 38 5.56 13.76 13.87
C PHE A 38 5.77 14.17 12.41
N ASP A 39 6.37 15.34 12.18
CA ASP A 39 6.72 15.80 10.83
C ASP A 39 7.68 14.84 10.14
N THR A 40 8.66 14.32 10.90
CA THR A 40 9.63 13.32 10.44
C THR A 40 8.94 12.04 10.01
N PHE A 41 7.99 11.53 10.81
CA PHE A 41 7.18 10.37 10.48
C PHE A 41 6.32 10.60 9.23
N VAL A 42 5.62 11.74 9.14
CA VAL A 42 4.75 12.06 8.01
C VAL A 42 5.54 12.11 6.70
N VAL A 43 6.75 12.68 6.72
CA VAL A 43 7.63 12.73 5.55
C VAL A 43 8.12 11.33 5.18
N ALA A 44 8.62 10.55 6.14
CA ALA A 44 9.09 9.19 5.91
C ALA A 44 7.98 8.27 5.36
N PHE A 45 6.75 8.42 5.86
CA PHE A 45 5.62 7.58 5.47
C PHE A 45 5.00 7.98 4.11
N ARG A 46 5.34 9.16 3.57
CA ARG A 46 4.71 9.67 2.35
C ARG A 46 5.04 8.83 1.11
N ILE A 47 6.28 8.36 0.98
CA ILE A 47 6.68 7.49 -0.13
C ILE A 47 5.94 6.14 -0.08
N PRO A 48 5.97 5.36 1.04
CA PRO A 48 5.16 4.15 1.16
C PRO A 48 3.68 4.38 0.87
N ASN A 49 3.11 5.48 1.38
CA ASN A 49 1.71 5.81 1.14
C ASN A 49 1.41 6.16 -0.33
N PHE A 50 2.33 6.81 -1.06
CA PHE A 50 2.16 7.04 -2.50
C PHE A 50 2.02 5.73 -3.27
N PHE A 51 2.89 4.76 -2.99
CA PHE A 51 2.79 3.44 -3.63
C PHE A 51 1.54 2.67 -3.21
N ARG A 52 1.12 2.80 -1.95
CA ARG A 52 -0.18 2.27 -1.50
C ARG A 52 -1.30 2.80 -2.38
N ARG A 53 -1.31 4.09 -2.68
CA ARG A 53 -2.30 4.69 -3.57
C ARG A 53 -2.18 4.12 -4.98
N LEU A 54 -0.97 4.06 -5.52
CA LEU A 54 -0.73 3.55 -6.87
C LEU A 54 -1.21 2.10 -7.05
N PHE A 55 -0.84 1.19 -6.14
CA PHE A 55 -1.16 -0.24 -6.27
C PHE A 55 -2.53 -0.61 -5.72
N ALA A 56 -2.93 -0.05 -4.57
CA ALA A 56 -4.16 -0.45 -3.89
C ALA A 56 -5.38 0.42 -4.24
N GLU A 57 -5.20 1.66 -4.69
CA GLU A 57 -6.33 2.49 -5.18
C GLU A 57 -6.64 2.24 -6.67
N GLY A 58 -6.03 1.20 -7.25
CA GLY A 58 -6.64 0.47 -8.35
C GLY A 58 -5.86 0.43 -9.65
N ALA A 59 -4.71 1.07 -9.82
CA ALA A 59 -3.99 0.99 -11.11
C ALA A 59 -3.65 -0.47 -11.46
N PHE A 60 -3.21 -1.24 -10.45
CA PHE A 60 -3.00 -2.68 -10.60
C PHE A 60 -4.33 -3.43 -10.86
N SER A 61 -5.36 -3.21 -10.04
CA SER A 61 -6.64 -3.91 -10.17
C SER A 61 -7.33 -3.66 -11.51
N GLN A 62 -7.27 -2.43 -12.04
CA GLN A 62 -7.84 -2.06 -13.33
C GLN A 62 -7.16 -2.79 -14.50
N ALA A 63 -5.85 -3.06 -14.39
CA ALA A 63 -5.13 -3.82 -15.41
C ALA A 63 -5.30 -5.34 -15.23
N PHE A 64 -5.31 -5.82 -13.99
CA PHE A 64 -5.30 -7.25 -13.68
C PHE A 64 -6.68 -7.93 -13.77
N ILE A 65 -7.75 -7.25 -13.32
CA ILE A 65 -9.11 -7.82 -13.29
C ILE A 65 -9.61 -8.22 -14.70
N PRO A 66 -9.44 -7.40 -15.76
CA PRO A 66 -9.86 -7.79 -17.11
C PRO A 66 -9.13 -9.04 -17.61
N VAL A 67 -7.81 -9.12 -17.41
CA VAL A 67 -6.99 -10.28 -17.82
C VAL A 67 -7.41 -11.54 -17.07
N LEU A 68 -7.63 -11.43 -15.76
CA LEU A 68 -8.08 -12.55 -14.94
C LEU A 68 -9.49 -13.02 -15.35
N THR A 69 -10.38 -12.08 -15.67
CA THR A 69 -11.74 -12.38 -16.15
C THR A 69 -11.70 -13.10 -17.50
N GLU A 70 -10.88 -12.65 -18.45
CA GLU A 70 -10.72 -13.32 -19.75
C GLU A 70 -10.20 -14.76 -19.60
N TYR A 71 -9.18 -14.96 -18.76
CA TYR A 71 -8.67 -16.30 -18.47
C TYR A 71 -9.74 -17.17 -17.79
N LYS A 72 -10.52 -16.61 -16.87
CA LYS A 72 -11.62 -17.32 -16.20
C LYS A 72 -12.70 -17.77 -17.18
N THR A 73 -13.00 -17.00 -18.22
CA THR A 73 -14.05 -17.33 -19.21
C THR A 73 -13.58 -18.25 -20.32
N SER A 74 -12.31 -18.14 -20.73
CA SER A 74 -11.81 -18.79 -21.94
C SER A 74 -10.86 -19.96 -21.68
N ARG A 75 -10.43 -20.17 -20.44
CA ARG A 75 -9.41 -21.17 -20.07
C ARG A 75 -9.89 -22.09 -18.96
N THR A 76 -9.17 -23.18 -18.78
CA THR A 76 -9.44 -24.15 -17.70
C THR A 76 -9.11 -23.55 -16.33
N HIS A 77 -9.73 -24.07 -15.27
CA HIS A 77 -9.45 -23.63 -13.90
C HIS A 77 -7.96 -23.76 -13.53
N ILE A 78 -7.29 -24.80 -14.04
CA ILE A 78 -5.85 -25.04 -13.82
C ILE A 78 -5.01 -23.93 -14.45
N GLU A 79 -5.33 -23.52 -15.69
CA GLU A 79 -4.62 -22.42 -16.36
C GLU A 79 -4.78 -21.09 -15.61
N VAL A 80 -5.96 -20.84 -15.02
CA VAL A 80 -6.19 -19.66 -14.16
C VAL A 80 -5.35 -19.72 -12.89
N GLN A 81 -5.26 -20.87 -12.22
CA GLN A 81 -4.40 -21.04 -11.05
C GLN A 81 -2.93 -20.81 -11.40
N ILE A 82 -2.46 -21.33 -12.54
CA ILE A 82 -1.09 -21.12 -13.02
C ILE A 82 -0.83 -19.63 -13.28
N LEU A 83 -1.77 -18.91 -13.91
CA LEU A 83 -1.67 -17.46 -14.11
C LEU A 83 -1.51 -16.75 -12.76
N ILE A 84 -2.40 -17.04 -11.80
CA ILE A 84 -2.37 -16.44 -10.46
C ILE A 84 -1.03 -16.72 -9.77
N SER A 85 -0.55 -17.96 -9.78
CA SER A 85 0.73 -18.32 -9.16
C SER A 85 1.92 -17.62 -9.81
N ARG A 86 1.93 -17.50 -11.14
CA ARG A 86 3.00 -16.80 -11.88
C ARG A 86 2.99 -15.29 -11.61
N VAL A 87 1.82 -14.66 -11.62
CA VAL A 87 1.68 -13.23 -11.32
C VAL A 87 2.04 -12.95 -9.86
N PHE A 88 1.59 -13.79 -8.93
CA PHE A 88 1.96 -13.68 -7.52
C PHE A 88 3.48 -13.80 -7.33
N GLY A 89 4.11 -14.83 -7.92
CA GLY A 89 5.56 -15.02 -7.83
C GLY A 89 6.33 -13.84 -8.39
N CYS A 90 5.96 -13.37 -9.59
CA CYS A 90 6.58 -12.19 -10.21
C CYS A 90 6.41 -10.93 -9.33
N LEU A 91 5.19 -10.64 -8.90
CA LEU A 91 4.88 -9.48 -8.06
C LEU A 91 5.64 -9.54 -6.73
N ALA A 92 5.62 -10.68 -6.05
CA ALA A 92 6.32 -10.88 -4.79
C ALA A 92 7.83 -10.70 -4.95
N THR A 93 8.44 -11.28 -6.00
CA THR A 93 9.87 -11.13 -6.27
C THR A 93 10.22 -9.68 -6.56
N VAL A 94 9.51 -9.02 -7.50
CA VAL A 94 9.79 -7.62 -7.87
C VAL A 94 9.61 -6.70 -6.68
N MET A 95 8.52 -6.83 -5.92
CA MET A 95 8.25 -5.98 -4.76
C MET A 95 9.24 -6.24 -3.62
N THR A 96 9.68 -7.48 -3.41
CA THR A 96 10.70 -7.81 -2.41
C THR A 96 12.04 -7.18 -2.80
N THR A 97 12.48 -7.35 -4.05
CA THR A 97 13.71 -6.73 -4.56
C THR A 97 13.66 -5.22 -4.45
N LEU A 98 12.56 -4.59 -4.88
CA LEU A 98 12.37 -3.15 -4.80
C LEU A 98 12.41 -2.64 -3.35
N THR A 99 11.73 -3.35 -2.43
CA THR A 99 11.73 -3.02 -1.01
C THR A 99 13.14 -3.12 -0.42
N MET A 100 13.88 -4.19 -0.71
CA MET A 100 15.24 -4.38 -0.22
C MET A 100 16.19 -3.27 -0.74
N VAL A 101 16.10 -2.96 -2.03
CA VAL A 101 16.86 -1.85 -2.64
C VAL A 101 16.51 -0.53 -1.95
N ALA A 102 15.24 -0.27 -1.68
CA ALA A 102 14.80 0.96 -1.02
C ALA A 102 15.28 1.06 0.44
N ILE A 103 15.36 -0.05 1.19
CA ILE A 103 15.91 -0.07 2.56
C ILE A 103 17.40 0.30 2.54
N ILE A 104 18.16 -0.26 1.61
CA ILE A 104 19.60 0.00 1.47
C ILE A 104 19.83 1.43 0.99
N ALA A 105 19.08 1.88 -0.01
CA ALA A 105 19.14 3.22 -0.58
C ALA A 105 18.39 4.28 0.25
N ALA A 106 17.83 3.93 1.40
CA ALA A 106 17.07 4.81 2.28
C ALA A 106 17.72 6.19 2.52
N PRO A 107 19.01 6.30 2.90
CA PRO A 107 19.63 7.61 3.12
C PRO A 107 19.67 8.45 1.83
N LEU A 108 19.94 7.85 0.67
CA LEU A 108 19.94 8.55 -0.61
C LEU A 108 18.54 9.05 -0.98
N ILE A 109 17.53 8.17 -0.82
CA ILE A 109 16.13 8.49 -1.10
C ILE A 109 15.67 9.65 -0.21
N MET A 110 15.96 9.57 1.10
CA MET A 110 15.60 10.63 2.05
C MET A 110 16.37 11.92 1.81
N TYR A 111 17.63 11.84 1.37
CA TYR A 111 18.42 13.02 1.01
C TYR A 111 17.76 13.80 -0.13
N VAL A 112 17.27 13.11 -1.16
CA VAL A 112 16.57 13.75 -2.28
C VAL A 112 15.16 14.23 -1.89
N TYR A 113 14.46 13.43 -1.09
CA TYR A 113 13.03 13.67 -0.78
C TYR A 113 12.81 14.72 0.32
N ALA A 114 13.73 14.83 1.27
CA ALA A 114 13.63 15.70 2.44
C ALA A 114 14.82 16.68 2.53
N PRO A 115 15.02 17.58 1.55
CA PRO A 115 16.12 18.55 1.59
C PRO A 115 16.04 19.48 2.80
N GLY A 116 14.82 19.74 3.31
CA GLY A 116 14.60 20.54 4.51
C GLY A 116 15.13 19.91 5.81
N PHE A 117 15.59 18.65 5.79
CA PHE A 117 16.19 17.99 6.95
C PHE A 117 17.72 17.98 6.89
N HIS A 118 18.35 18.49 5.81
CA HIS A 118 19.81 18.50 5.68
C HIS A 118 20.53 19.36 6.73
N SER A 119 19.86 20.38 7.25
CA SER A 119 20.38 21.26 8.30
C SER A 119 20.34 20.64 9.71
N ASP A 120 19.64 19.52 9.88
CA ASP A 120 19.42 18.85 11.17
C ASP A 120 19.76 17.35 11.04
N PRO A 121 21.01 16.95 11.32
CA PRO A 121 21.48 15.57 11.14
C PRO A 121 20.69 14.54 11.96
N GLU A 122 20.23 14.88 13.16
CA GLU A 122 19.45 13.98 14.02
C GLU A 122 18.07 13.73 13.41
N LYS A 123 17.42 14.80 12.93
CA LYS A 123 16.13 14.69 12.25
C LYS A 123 16.23 13.87 10.97
N PHE A 124 17.31 14.05 10.20
CA PHE A 124 17.56 13.29 8.98
C PHE A 124 17.78 11.79 9.25
N ALA A 125 18.55 11.46 10.29
CA ALA A 125 18.78 10.08 10.71
C ALA A 125 17.47 9.41 11.12
N LEU A 126 16.66 10.08 11.96
CA LEU A 126 15.36 9.59 12.39
C LEU A 126 14.40 9.36 11.20
N ALA A 127 14.35 10.30 10.25
CA ALA A 127 13.54 10.16 9.04
C ALA A 127 13.94 8.93 8.21
N THR A 128 15.25 8.70 8.09
CA THR A 128 15.82 7.56 7.36
C THR A 128 15.47 6.24 8.01
N ASP A 129 15.57 6.14 9.33
CA ASP A 129 15.22 4.91 10.05
C ASP A 129 13.72 4.64 10.05
N MET A 130 12.89 5.68 10.18
CA MET A 130 11.44 5.57 10.00
C MET A 130 11.07 5.12 8.58
N PHE A 131 11.77 5.62 7.56
CA PHE A 131 11.56 5.18 6.18
C PHE A 131 11.93 3.70 6.00
N ARG A 132 13.08 3.25 6.53
CA ARG A 132 13.47 1.82 6.50
C ARG A 132 12.44 0.92 7.16
N LEU A 133 11.83 1.37 8.26
CA LEU A 133 10.82 0.61 8.98
C LEU A 133 9.48 0.57 8.24
N THR A 134 9.12 1.65 7.55
CA THR A 134 7.82 1.76 6.89
C THR A 134 7.82 1.25 5.45
N ILE A 135 8.94 1.24 4.74
CA ILE A 135 8.98 0.83 3.33
C ILE A 135 8.58 -0.65 3.07
N PRO A 136 8.79 -1.64 3.97
CA PRO A 136 8.26 -3.00 3.79
C PRO A 136 6.75 -3.07 3.62
N TYR A 137 6.02 -2.06 4.08
CA TYR A 137 4.58 -1.90 3.82
C TYR A 137 4.23 -1.97 2.33
N LEU A 138 5.14 -1.53 1.44
CA LEU A 138 5.01 -1.59 -0.01
C LEU A 138 4.72 -3.01 -0.52
N LEU A 139 5.51 -3.99 -0.05
CA LEU A 139 5.38 -5.39 -0.43
C LEU A 139 4.01 -5.92 -0.01
N PHE A 140 3.67 -5.78 1.26
CA PHE A 140 2.43 -6.33 1.80
C PHE A 140 1.20 -5.73 1.15
N MET A 141 1.16 -4.40 0.98
CA MET A 141 0.02 -3.75 0.32
C MET A 141 -0.17 -4.18 -1.13
N SER A 142 0.93 -4.39 -1.87
CA SER A 142 0.85 -4.88 -3.25
C SER A 142 0.27 -6.29 -3.32
N LEU A 143 0.67 -7.18 -2.40
CA LEU A 143 0.11 -8.53 -2.30
C LEU A 143 -1.36 -8.52 -1.86
N THR A 144 -1.74 -7.64 -0.94
CA THR A 144 -3.15 -7.45 -0.54
C THR A 144 -3.99 -6.92 -1.69
N ALA A 145 -3.50 -5.96 -2.47
CA ALA A 145 -4.19 -5.44 -3.66
C ALA A 145 -4.39 -6.53 -4.72
N PHE A 146 -3.38 -7.40 -4.91
CA PHE A 146 -3.49 -8.57 -5.78
C PHE A 146 -4.57 -9.55 -5.31
N ALA A 147 -4.53 -9.94 -4.03
CA ALA A 147 -5.52 -10.83 -3.44
C ALA A 147 -6.95 -10.24 -3.50
N SER A 148 -7.09 -8.94 -3.24
CA SER A 148 -8.35 -8.21 -3.36
C SER A 148 -8.87 -8.21 -4.79
N SER A 149 -8.00 -8.07 -5.78
CA SER A 149 -8.40 -8.10 -7.20
C SER A 149 -8.95 -9.48 -7.61
N ILE A 150 -8.35 -10.56 -7.12
CA ILE A 150 -8.88 -11.93 -7.29
C ILE A 150 -10.23 -12.05 -6.59
N LEU A 151 -10.33 -11.64 -5.32
CA LEU A 151 -11.59 -11.76 -4.59
C LEU A 151 -12.74 -11.02 -5.29
N ASN A 152 -12.49 -9.82 -5.81
CA ASN A 152 -13.49 -9.04 -6.54
C ASN A 152 -13.89 -9.68 -7.88
N SER A 153 -12.98 -10.35 -8.60
CA SER A 153 -13.29 -11.04 -9.86
C SER A 153 -14.09 -12.35 -9.67
N TYR A 154 -14.11 -12.89 -8.45
CA TYR A 154 -14.88 -14.08 -8.09
C TYR A 154 -16.15 -13.77 -7.29
N GLY A 155 -16.19 -12.65 -6.56
CA GLY A 155 -17.28 -12.24 -5.66
C GLY A 155 -18.32 -11.30 -6.29
N SER A 156 -18.31 -11.12 -7.61
CA SER A 156 -19.33 -10.37 -8.37
C SER A 156 -20.24 -11.30 -9.17
#